data_AF-A0A1L3FCM8-F1
#
_entry.id   AF-A0A1L3FCM8-F1
#
_cell.length_a   1.000
_cell.length_b   1.000
_cell.length_c   1.000
_cell.angle_alpha   90.00
_cell.angle_beta   90.00
_cell.angle_gamma   90.00
#
_symmetry.space_group_name_H-M   'P 1'
#
loop_
_entity.id
_entity.type
_entity.pdbx_description
1 polymer ?
#
loop_
_entity_poly.entity_id
_entity_poly.type
_entity_poly.pdbx_seq_one_letter_code
_entity_poly.pdbx_strand_id
1 'polypeptide(L)'
;MKRFLAAALAAADAHAAPLDDAINCANYATIDAVCREQKDPSDPLLGKLKTAAGVLHGRSIRIGAQAGVSKEAIGALATIANDKMTNEMSRKCDNIKVLRDQYEGTCRPVMDQAYKDTLMMIDEIMKGKGR
;
A
#
# COMPACT_ATOMS: atom_id res chain seq x y z
N MET A 1 14.98 33.08 6.48
CA MET A 1 15.50 31.70 6.32
C MET A 1 14.94 30.71 7.34
N LYS A 2 14.90 30.99 8.66
CA LYS A 2 14.38 30.05 9.69
C LYS A 2 12.92 29.58 9.51
N ARG A 3 12.01 30.46 9.04
CA ARG A 3 10.58 30.12 8.83
C ARG A 3 10.33 29.15 7.67
N PHE A 4 11.14 29.22 6.62
CA PHE A 4 11.04 28.32 5.45
C PHE A 4 11.53 26.91 5.78
N LEU A 5 12.56 26.80 6.62
CA LEU A 5 13.08 25.51 7.08
C LEU A 5 12.06 24.75 7.94
N ALA A 6 11.34 25.45 8.82
CA ALA A 6 10.33 24.86 9.70
C ALA A 6 9.09 24.36 8.93
N ALA A 7 8.64 25.11 7.91
CA ALA A 7 7.54 24.68 7.06
C ALA A 7 7.91 23.48 6.17
N ALA A 8 9.15 23.42 5.68
CA ALA A 8 9.64 22.30 4.90
C ALA A 8 9.79 21.02 5.75
N LEU A 9 10.29 21.14 6.99
CA LEU A 9 10.36 20.01 7.93
C LEU A 9 8.96 19.50 8.31
N ALA A 10 8.03 20.40 8.65
CA ALA A 10 6.66 20.03 8.99
C ALA A 10 5.90 19.39 7.81
N ALA A 11 6.18 19.83 6.57
CA ALA A 11 5.65 19.20 5.37
C ALA A 11 6.28 17.83 5.12
N ALA A 12 7.58 17.63 5.37
CA ALA A 12 8.20 16.32 5.27
C ALA A 12 7.62 15.33 6.32
N ASP A 13 7.40 15.78 7.55
CA ASP A 13 6.80 14.98 8.62
C ASP A 13 5.31 14.65 8.35
N ALA A 14 4.55 15.58 7.77
CA ALA A 14 3.12 15.38 7.48
C ALA A 14 2.87 14.26 6.44
N HIS A 15 3.83 14.00 5.56
CA HIS A 15 3.72 12.96 4.54
C HIS A 15 4.46 11.67 4.90
N ALA A 16 5.29 11.67 5.95
CA ALA A 16 6.10 10.51 6.32
C ALA A 16 5.26 9.31 6.74
N ALA A 17 4.36 9.48 7.73
CA ALA A 17 3.50 8.39 8.18
C ALA A 17 2.51 7.91 7.09
N PRO A 18 1.82 8.79 6.35
CA PRO A 18 0.96 8.36 5.25
C PRO A 18 1.71 7.66 4.10
N LEU A 19 2.96 8.06 3.83
CA LEU A 19 3.79 7.39 2.83
C LEU A 19 4.21 5.99 3.30
N ASP A 20 4.66 5.88 4.55
CA ASP A 20 5.07 4.61 5.15
C ASP A 20 3.89 3.62 5.22
N ASP A 21 2.72 4.06 5.66
CA ASP A 21 1.49 3.24 5.67
C ASP A 21 1.13 2.76 4.26
N ALA A 22 1.16 3.66 3.27
CA ALA A 22 0.85 3.30 1.88
C ALA A 22 1.83 2.27 1.33
N ILE A 23 3.13 2.42 1.60
CA ILE A 23 4.17 1.47 1.16
C ILE A 23 4.01 0.14 1.87
N ASN A 24 3.93 0.14 3.20
CA ASN A 24 3.89 -1.09 3.98
C ASN A 24 2.59 -1.87 3.69
N CYS A 25 1.45 -1.20 3.64
CA CYS A 25 0.18 -1.88 3.38
C CYS A 25 0.04 -2.34 1.92
N ALA A 26 0.66 -1.66 0.94
CA ALA A 26 0.73 -2.17 -0.43
C ALA A 26 1.56 -3.47 -0.51
N ASN A 27 2.71 -3.51 0.15
CA ASN A 27 3.58 -4.69 0.17
C ASN A 27 2.94 -5.86 0.93
N TYR A 28 2.35 -5.61 2.10
CA TYR A 28 1.60 -6.62 2.84
C TYR A 28 0.47 -7.22 2.01
N ALA A 29 -0.35 -6.38 1.37
CA ALA A 29 -1.45 -6.84 0.50
C ALA A 29 -0.94 -7.70 -0.67
N THR A 30 0.20 -7.31 -1.26
CA THR A 30 0.83 -8.03 -2.37
C THR A 30 1.30 -9.41 -1.92
N ILE A 31 2.04 -9.48 -0.80
CA ILE A 31 2.57 -10.74 -0.26
C ILE A 31 1.43 -11.67 0.16
N ASP A 32 0.41 -11.15 0.87
CA ASP A 32 -0.74 -11.97 1.29
C ASP A 32 -1.53 -12.48 0.08
N ALA A 33 -1.69 -11.67 -0.97
CA ALA A 33 -2.32 -12.12 -2.22
C ALA A 33 -1.52 -13.25 -2.89
N VAL A 34 -0.20 -13.12 -3.02
CA VAL A 34 0.66 -14.15 -3.60
C VAL A 34 0.59 -15.45 -2.81
N CYS A 35 0.65 -15.37 -1.48
CA CYS A 35 0.60 -16.57 -0.63
C CYS A 35 -0.77 -17.25 -0.63
N ARG A 36 -1.85 -16.48 -0.75
CA ARG A 36 -3.20 -17.04 -0.94
C ARG A 36 -3.31 -17.70 -2.31
N GLU A 37 -2.85 -17.05 -3.38
CA GLU A 37 -2.94 -17.57 -4.74
C GLU A 37 -2.16 -18.88 -4.92
N GLN A 38 -1.01 -19.02 -4.25
CA GLN A 38 -0.26 -20.28 -4.24
C GLN A 38 -1.02 -21.42 -3.56
N LYS A 39 -1.83 -21.12 -2.54
CA LYS A 39 -2.58 -22.12 -1.77
C LYS A 39 -3.93 -22.43 -2.40
N ASP A 40 -4.65 -21.40 -2.83
CA ASP A 40 -5.97 -21.46 -3.43
C ASP A 40 -6.12 -20.30 -4.45
N PRO A 41 -5.92 -20.56 -5.75
CA PRO A 41 -6.10 -19.56 -6.80
C PRO A 41 -7.53 -19.02 -6.91
N SER A 42 -8.50 -19.67 -6.27
CA SER A 42 -9.91 -19.24 -6.25
C SER A 42 -10.30 -18.49 -4.97
N ASP A 43 -9.35 -18.20 -4.07
CA ASP A 43 -9.63 -17.48 -2.82
C ASP A 43 -10.34 -16.15 -3.15
N PRO A 44 -11.57 -15.93 -2.63
CA PRO A 44 -12.39 -14.78 -2.98
C PRO A 44 -11.76 -13.44 -2.55
N LEU A 45 -10.74 -13.46 -1.68
CA LEU A 45 -10.03 -12.26 -1.24
C LEU A 45 -8.93 -11.81 -2.20
N LEU A 46 -8.52 -12.63 -3.18
CA LEU A 46 -7.42 -12.29 -4.09
C LEU A 46 -7.69 -11.00 -4.86
N GLY A 47 -8.89 -10.84 -5.41
CA GLY A 47 -9.27 -9.64 -6.14
C GLY A 47 -9.17 -8.39 -5.27
N LYS A 48 -9.70 -8.47 -4.04
CA LYS A 48 -9.66 -7.35 -3.09
C LYS A 48 -8.23 -6.96 -2.72
N LEU A 49 -7.38 -7.93 -2.41
CA LEU A 49 -5.98 -7.69 -2.04
C LEU A 49 -5.18 -7.10 -3.21
N LYS A 50 -5.31 -7.65 -4.41
CA LYS A 50 -4.64 -7.15 -5.62
C LYS A 50 -5.08 -5.72 -5.95
N THR A 51 -6.38 -5.42 -5.84
CA THR A 51 -6.89 -4.06 -6.04
C THR A 51 -6.36 -3.10 -4.99
N ALA A 52 -6.42 -3.46 -3.70
CA ALA A 52 -5.92 -2.61 -2.61
C ALA A 52 -4.41 -2.33 -2.77
N ALA A 53 -3.62 -3.35 -3.11
CA ALA A 53 -2.18 -3.21 -3.37
C ALA A 53 -1.90 -2.19 -4.49
N GLY A 54 -2.59 -2.33 -5.64
CA GLY A 54 -2.42 -1.40 -6.77
C GLY A 54 -2.77 0.05 -6.42
N VAL A 55 -3.86 0.26 -5.67
CA VAL A 55 -4.29 1.58 -5.23
C VAL A 55 -3.29 2.20 -4.26
N LEU A 56 -2.80 1.41 -3.31
CA LEU A 56 -1.85 1.88 -2.30
C LEU A 56 -0.47 2.16 -2.90
N HIS A 57 -0.02 1.37 -3.88
CA HIS A 57 1.15 1.72 -4.69
C HIS A 57 0.96 3.04 -5.45
N GLY A 58 -0.20 3.25 -6.08
CA GLY A 58 -0.50 4.54 -6.72
C GLY A 58 -0.53 5.71 -5.70
N ARG A 59 -1.03 5.46 -4.50
CA ARG A 59 -1.10 6.44 -3.40
C ARG A 59 0.30 6.80 -2.89
N SER A 60 1.19 5.83 -2.68
CA SER A 60 2.57 6.09 -2.23
C SER A 60 3.33 6.94 -3.25
N ILE A 61 3.16 6.69 -4.56
CA ILE A 61 3.75 7.52 -5.62
C ILE A 61 3.27 8.98 -5.53
N ARG A 62 1.97 9.19 -5.34
CA ARG A 62 1.40 10.55 -5.23
C ARG A 62 1.88 11.28 -3.97
N ILE A 63 1.85 10.62 -2.81
CA ILE A 63 2.30 11.19 -1.54
C ILE A 63 3.79 11.52 -1.62
N GLY A 64 4.61 10.60 -2.13
CA GLY A 64 6.04 10.84 -2.29
C GLY A 64 6.31 12.02 -3.23
N ALA A 65 5.61 12.15 -4.35
CA ALA A 65 5.74 13.31 -5.23
C ALA A 65 5.36 14.64 -4.52
N GLN A 66 4.31 14.65 -3.71
CA GLN A 66 3.91 15.81 -2.90
C GLN A 66 4.96 16.16 -1.84
N ALA A 67 5.66 15.16 -1.31
CA ALA A 67 6.76 15.31 -0.36
C ALA A 67 8.13 15.60 -1.02
N GLY A 68 8.20 15.72 -2.35
CA GLY A 68 9.46 15.93 -3.08
C GLY A 68 10.36 14.69 -3.16
N VAL A 69 9.82 13.49 -2.90
CA VAL A 69 10.51 12.20 -3.02
C VAL A 69 10.39 11.71 -4.47
N SER A 70 11.51 11.29 -5.06
CA SER A 70 11.52 10.78 -6.43
C SER A 70 10.85 9.41 -6.54
N LYS A 71 10.37 9.05 -7.73
CA LYS A 71 9.75 7.75 -7.98
C LYS A 71 10.72 6.59 -7.71
N GLU A 72 12.00 6.78 -8.01
CA GLU A 72 13.06 5.81 -7.77
C GLU A 72 13.25 5.57 -6.27
N ALA A 73 13.22 6.64 -5.46
CA ALA A 73 13.30 6.51 -4.00
C ALA A 73 12.08 5.80 -3.42
N ILE A 74 10.87 6.08 -3.92
CA ILE A 74 9.65 5.36 -3.53
C ILE A 74 9.75 3.86 -3.90
N GLY A 75 10.29 3.56 -5.09
CA GLY A 75 10.56 2.19 -5.52
C GLY A 75 11.55 1.48 -4.61
N ALA A 76 12.65 2.14 -4.22
CA ALA A 76 13.62 1.59 -3.29
C ALA A 76 13.00 1.30 -1.91
N LEU A 77 12.19 2.23 -1.38
CA LEU A 77 11.47 2.03 -0.12
C LEU A 77 10.49 0.85 -0.20
N ALA A 78 9.78 0.70 -1.31
CA ALA A 78 8.90 -0.46 -1.52
C ALA A 78 9.69 -1.78 -1.56
N THR A 79 10.83 -1.82 -2.24
CA THR A 79 11.71 -3.00 -2.24
C THR A 79 12.22 -3.34 -0.83
N ILE A 80 12.66 -2.34 -0.06
CA ILE A 80 13.12 -2.53 1.32
C ILE A 80 11.99 -3.11 2.18
N ALA A 81 10.77 -2.56 2.07
CA ALA A 81 9.60 -3.06 2.80
C ALA A 81 9.26 -4.51 2.41
N ASN A 82 9.26 -4.83 1.12
CA ASN A 82 9.04 -6.19 0.63
C ASN A 82 10.11 -7.16 1.14
N ASP A 83 11.39 -6.81 1.05
CA ASP A 83 12.50 -7.64 1.52
C ASP A 83 12.41 -7.88 3.02
N LYS A 84 12.10 -6.84 3.81
CA LYS A 84 11.87 -6.97 5.24
C LYS A 84 10.76 -7.98 5.53
N MET A 85 9.57 -7.76 4.97
CA MET A 85 8.40 -8.61 5.22
C MET A 85 8.63 -10.05 4.77
N THR A 86 9.19 -10.24 3.56
CA THR A 86 9.48 -11.58 3.05
C THR A 86 10.57 -12.26 3.89
N ASN A 87 11.57 -11.55 4.40
CA ASN A 87 12.56 -12.13 5.31
C ASN A 87 11.95 -12.51 6.67
N GLU A 88 11.04 -11.71 7.24
CA GLU A 88 10.34 -12.01 8.50
C GLU A 88 9.55 -13.32 8.43
N MET A 89 8.93 -13.62 7.29
CA MET A 89 8.29 -14.91 7.02
C MET A 89 9.25 -16.00 6.48
N SER A 90 10.57 -15.77 6.52
CA SER A 90 11.58 -16.68 5.95
C SER A 90 11.35 -17.02 4.47
N ARG A 91 10.73 -16.11 3.72
CA ARG A 91 10.38 -16.20 2.30
C ARG A 91 9.48 -17.38 1.95
N LYS A 92 8.75 -17.92 2.93
CA LYS A 92 7.87 -19.09 2.77
C LYS A 92 6.43 -18.74 3.13
N CYS A 93 5.50 -18.98 2.22
CA CYS A 93 4.09 -18.67 2.43
C CYS A 93 3.44 -19.45 3.58
N ASP A 94 4.01 -20.59 3.99
CA ASP A 94 3.59 -21.32 5.19
C ASP A 94 3.70 -20.46 6.47
N ASN A 95 4.59 -19.46 6.48
CA ASN A 95 4.80 -18.55 7.60
C ASN A 95 4.03 -17.23 7.47
N ILE A 96 3.09 -17.10 6.53
CA ILE A 96 2.34 -15.85 6.29
C ILE A 96 1.61 -15.33 7.55
N LYS A 97 1.34 -16.21 8.52
CA LYS A 97 0.77 -15.83 9.82
C LYS A 97 1.61 -14.75 10.52
N VAL A 98 2.94 -14.80 10.42
CA VAL A 98 3.85 -13.81 11.01
C VAL A 98 3.51 -12.41 10.51
N LEU A 99 3.33 -12.26 9.20
CA LEU A 99 2.98 -10.97 8.60
C LEU A 99 1.56 -10.55 8.94
N ARG A 100 0.59 -11.48 8.96
CA ARG A 100 -0.79 -11.16 9.32
C ARG A 100 -0.89 -10.64 10.76
N ASP A 101 -0.23 -11.29 11.71
CA ASP A 101 -0.23 -10.85 13.11
C ASP A 101 0.36 -9.43 13.27
N GLN A 102 1.33 -9.05 12.45
CA GLN A 102 2.00 -7.75 12.53
C GLN A 102 1.27 -6.62 11.78
N TYR A 103 0.73 -6.91 10.59
CA TYR A 103 0.26 -5.90 9.66
C TYR A 103 -1.26 -5.90 9.45
N GLU A 104 -1.98 -6.97 9.78
CA GLU A 104 -3.42 -7.03 9.49
C GLU A 104 -4.20 -5.96 10.25
N GLY A 105 -3.88 -5.75 11.54
CA GLY A 105 -4.58 -4.75 12.37
C GLY A 105 -4.46 -3.33 11.84
N THR A 106 -3.29 -2.95 11.32
CA THR A 106 -3.02 -1.60 10.80
C THR A 106 -3.43 -1.45 9.33
N CYS A 107 -3.16 -2.45 8.51
CA CYS A 107 -3.38 -2.37 7.07
C CYS A 107 -4.80 -2.73 6.64
N ARG A 108 -5.56 -3.53 7.40
CA ARG A 108 -6.92 -3.90 7.00
C ARG A 108 -7.86 -2.69 6.82
N PRO A 109 -7.92 -1.72 7.75
CA PRO A 109 -8.72 -0.50 7.53
C PRO A 109 -8.28 0.29 6.29
N VAL A 110 -6.97 0.39 6.07
CA VAL A 110 -6.37 1.14 4.95
C VAL A 110 -6.70 0.47 3.60
N MET A 111 -6.56 -0.86 3.53
CA MET A 111 -6.91 -1.66 2.35
C MET A 111 -8.41 -1.64 2.06
N ASP A 112 -9.24 -1.75 3.09
CA ASP A 112 -10.71 -1.70 2.95
C ASP A 112 -11.15 -0.36 2.38
N GLN A 113 -10.56 0.74 2.85
CA GLN A 113 -10.84 2.07 2.31
C GLN A 113 -10.34 2.20 0.86
N ALA A 114 -9.11 1.77 0.57
CA ALA A 114 -8.55 1.81 -0.78
C ALA A 114 -9.40 1.02 -1.79
N TYR A 115 -9.93 -0.13 -1.37
CA TYR A 115 -10.84 -0.93 -2.19
C TYR A 115 -12.18 -0.22 -2.43
N LYS A 116 -12.78 0.35 -1.38
CA LYS A 116 -14.02 1.14 -1.49
C LYS A 116 -13.87 2.34 -2.40
N ASP A 117 -12.77 3.10 -2.27
CA ASP A 117 -12.45 4.25 -3.13
C ASP A 117 -12.45 3.86 -4.61
N THR A 118 -11.93 2.66 -4.91
CA THR A 118 -11.90 2.13 -6.28
C THR A 118 -13.29 1.78 -6.80
N LEU A 119 -14.12 1.14 -5.97
CA LEU A 119 -15.50 0.82 -6.35
C LEU A 119 -16.33 2.08 -6.63
N MET A 120 -16.15 3.13 -5.82
CA MET A 120 -16.82 4.41 -6.04
C MET A 120 -16.37 5.08 -7.35
N MET A 121 -15.06 5.09 -7.62
CA MET A 121 -14.53 5.64 -8.88
C MET A 121 -15.08 4.90 -10.11
N ILE A 122 -15.18 3.57 -10.05
CA ILE A 122 -15.76 2.77 -11.14
C ILE A 122 -17.25 3.12 -11.34
N ASP A 123 -18.01 3.21 -10.26
CA ASP A 123 -19.44 3.58 -10.31
C ASP A 123 -19.64 4.98 -10.93
N GLU A 124 -18.82 5.96 -10.56
CA GLU A 124 -18.84 7.30 -11.15
C GLU A 124 -18.52 7.30 -12.65
N ILE A 125 -17.52 6.53 -13.09
CA ILE A 125 -17.18 6.39 -14.52
C ILE A 125 -18.33 5.75 -15.29
N MET A 126 -18.95 4.71 -14.73
CA MET A 126 -20.07 4.02 -15.36
C MET A 126 -21.31 4.92 -15.48
N LYS A 127 -21.58 5.75 -14.46
CA LYS A 127 -22.65 6.75 -14.48
C LYS A 127 -22.36 7.91 -15.43
N GLY A 128 -21.10 8.32 -15.56
CA GLY A 128 -20.67 9.43 -16.43
C GLY A 128 -20.63 9.08 -17.92
N LYS A 129 -20.43 7.81 -18.30
CA LYS A 129 -20.41 7.34 -19.70
C LYS A 129 -21.80 7.19 -20.35
N GLY A 130 -22.89 7.48 -19.61
CA GLY A 130 -24.26 7.41 -20.10
C GLY A 130 -24.91 8.77 -20.40
N ARG A 131 -24.14 9.86 -20.44
CA ARG A 131 -24.60 11.22 -20.78
C ARG A 131 -24.05 11.71 -22.10
#